data_AF-A0A2J7RK54-F1
#
_entry.id   AF-A0A2J7RK54-F1
#
_cell.length_a   1.000
_cell.length_b   1.000
_cell.length_c   1.000
_cell.angle_alpha   90.00
_cell.angle_beta   90.00
_cell.angle_gamma   90.00
#
_symmetry.space_group_name_H-M   'P 1'
#
loop_
_entity.id
_entity.type
_entity.pdbx_description
1 polymer ?
#
loop_
_entity_poly.entity_id
_entity_poly.type
_entity_poly.pdbx_seq_one_letter_code
_entity_poly.pdbx_strand_id
1 'polypeptide(L)'
;MVAALREDILKCGNDVTCDVLVPRVLSKLTICVDPRRSVSKRAAELTHLTNELLQHHSPFDEHLFNMLNEFIERLPQPVCFIAHNGLRFDFPVIQAELYRIDKELPAHIVCADSLSGFRKLLQTTKHVEVETPRSIEASESCLNSSHQVRKRLSFSSENSLQIVPRFTLNDVYRFLLKKDPVNSHCAEKDFLSLLECIVKMGQSFTDWVDKNAVQFNSVKKMG
;
A
#
# COMPACT_ATOMS: atom_id res chain seq x y z
N MET A 1 -2.54 -4.93 -13.05
CA MET A 1 -3.50 -5.34 -12.01
C MET A 1 -3.17 -6.74 -11.53
N VAL A 2 -3.34 -6.99 -10.24
CA VAL A 2 -3.28 -8.34 -9.69
C VAL A 2 -4.47 -8.46 -8.73
N ALA A 3 -5.16 -9.59 -8.78
CA ALA A 3 -6.30 -9.90 -7.94
C ALA A 3 -5.97 -11.09 -7.03
N ALA A 4 -6.38 -10.98 -5.77
CA ALA A 4 -6.28 -11.99 -4.74
C ALA A 4 -7.61 -12.06 -3.99
N LEU A 5 -8.01 -13.24 -3.52
CA LEU A 5 -9.17 -13.35 -2.65
C LEU A 5 -8.86 -12.82 -1.26
N ARG A 6 -9.86 -12.21 -0.62
CA ARG A 6 -9.77 -11.75 0.79
C ARG A 6 -9.28 -12.87 1.70
N GLU A 7 -9.83 -14.07 1.52
CA GLU A 7 -9.45 -15.23 2.32
C GLU A 7 -7.98 -15.60 2.15
N ASP A 8 -7.45 -15.51 0.93
CA ASP A 8 -6.06 -15.88 0.64
C ASP A 8 -5.09 -14.82 1.20
N ILE A 9 -5.48 -13.54 1.19
CA ILE A 9 -4.75 -12.46 1.87
C ILE A 9 -4.65 -12.75 3.37
N LEU A 10 -5.77 -13.10 4.02
CA LEU A 10 -5.83 -13.34 5.46
C LEU A 10 -5.09 -14.62 5.86
N LYS A 11 -5.27 -15.72 5.10
CA LYS A 11 -4.54 -16.98 5.33
C LYS A 11 -3.03 -16.77 5.21
N CYS A 12 -2.59 -16.04 4.17
CA CYS A 12 -1.18 -15.76 3.95
C CYS A 12 -0.57 -14.90 5.08
N GLY A 13 -1.28 -13.89 5.57
CA GLY A 13 -0.79 -13.03 6.66
C GLY A 13 -0.64 -13.74 8.02
N ASN A 14 -1.40 -14.83 8.23
CA ASN A 14 -1.38 -15.61 9.46
C ASN A 14 -0.37 -16.78 9.41
N ASP A 15 0.18 -17.09 8.25
CA ASP A 15 1.15 -18.18 8.09
C ASP A 15 2.55 -17.72 8.54
N VAL A 16 2.91 -18.11 9.77
CA VAL A 16 4.20 -17.78 10.40
C VAL A 16 5.38 -18.49 9.72
N THR A 17 5.12 -19.48 8.86
CA THR A 17 6.16 -20.23 8.14
C THR A 17 6.53 -19.63 6.79
N CYS A 18 5.78 -18.64 6.31
CA CYS A 18 5.95 -18.09 4.97
C CYS A 18 6.86 -16.85 4.98
N ASP A 19 8.06 -16.98 4.40
CA ASP A 19 9.02 -15.87 4.23
C ASP A 19 8.54 -14.80 3.23
N VAL A 20 7.52 -15.13 2.42
CA VAL A 20 6.97 -14.31 1.34
C VAL A 20 5.52 -13.96 1.63
N LEU A 21 5.20 -12.69 1.85
CA LEU A 21 3.84 -12.23 2.17
C LEU A 21 3.01 -11.94 0.92
N VAL A 22 2.96 -12.92 0.02
CA VAL A 22 2.18 -12.85 -1.21
C VAL A 22 1.33 -14.12 -1.33
N PRO A 23 0.00 -14.02 -1.45
CA PRO A 23 -0.85 -15.19 -1.61
C PRO A 23 -0.43 -16.02 -2.83
N ARG A 24 -0.51 -17.36 -2.72
CA ARG A 24 -0.09 -18.27 -3.80
C ARG A 24 -1.02 -18.22 -5.02
N VAL A 25 -2.32 -18.02 -4.79
CA VAL A 25 -3.36 -17.97 -5.82
C VAL A 25 -3.59 -16.51 -6.18
N LEU A 26 -3.16 -16.12 -7.38
CA LEU A 26 -3.29 -14.76 -7.91
C LEU A 26 -3.70 -14.81 -9.37
N SER A 27 -4.53 -13.85 -9.77
CA SER A 27 -4.75 -13.53 -11.18
C SER A 27 -4.02 -12.24 -11.52
N LYS A 28 -3.30 -12.18 -12.65
CA LYS A 28 -2.46 -11.03 -13.02
C LYS A 28 -2.72 -10.59 -14.46
N LEU A 29 -2.79 -9.28 -14.66
CA LEU A 29 -2.89 -8.62 -15.95
C LEU A 29 -1.91 -7.44 -15.99
N THR A 30 -0.88 -7.51 -16.83
CA THR A 30 0.14 -6.46 -16.99
C THR A 30 0.29 -6.14 -18.48
N ILE A 31 0.05 -4.88 -18.86
CA ILE A 31 0.06 -4.45 -20.26
C ILE A 31 0.75 -3.08 -20.34
N CYS A 32 1.64 -2.93 -21.32
CA CYS A 32 2.22 -1.64 -21.70
C CYS A 32 1.29 -0.94 -22.69
N VAL A 33 1.12 0.38 -22.52
CA VAL A 33 0.23 1.20 -23.35
C VAL A 33 0.98 2.41 -23.89
N ASP A 34 0.65 2.84 -25.12
CA ASP A 34 1.06 4.16 -25.60
C ASP A 34 0.26 5.26 -24.87
N PRO A 35 0.93 6.18 -24.14
CA PRO A 35 0.27 7.25 -23.40
C PRO A 35 -0.40 8.31 -24.29
N ARG A 36 -0.18 8.32 -25.62
CA ARG A 36 -0.70 9.33 -26.57
C ARG A 36 -0.28 10.77 -26.25
N ARG A 37 0.67 10.91 -25.35
CA ARG A 37 1.24 12.17 -24.86
C ARG A 37 2.71 11.94 -24.54
N SER A 38 3.49 13.01 -24.56
CA SER A 38 4.89 12.94 -24.19
C SER A 38 5.06 12.49 -22.73
N VAL A 39 5.84 11.45 -22.52
CA VAL A 39 6.29 11.02 -21.20
C VAL A 39 7.25 12.07 -20.67
N SER A 40 6.95 12.64 -19.50
CA SER A 40 7.85 13.63 -18.89
C SER A 40 9.23 13.01 -18.60
N LYS A 41 10.29 13.83 -18.66
CA LYS A 41 11.65 13.39 -18.33
C LYS A 41 11.72 12.63 -16.99
N ARG A 42 11.05 13.18 -15.96
CA ARG A 42 11.01 12.55 -14.64
C ARG A 42 10.31 11.20 -14.63
N ALA A 43 9.19 11.07 -15.35
CA ALA A 43 8.48 9.79 -15.44
C ALA A 43 9.31 8.74 -16.19
N ALA A 44 9.96 9.13 -17.29
CA ALA A 44 10.85 8.24 -18.05
C ALA A 44 12.07 7.78 -17.23
N GLU A 45 12.69 8.67 -16.46
CA GLU A 45 13.78 8.32 -15.53
C GLU A 45 13.35 7.31 -14.46
N LEU A 46 12.11 7.42 -13.99
CA LEU A 46 11.56 6.55 -12.96
C LEU A 46 11.19 5.18 -13.52
N THR A 47 10.37 5.15 -14.56
CA THR A 47 9.75 3.91 -15.06
C THR A 47 10.59 3.21 -16.13
N HIS A 48 11.61 3.89 -16.66
CA HIS A 48 12.37 3.48 -17.85
C HIS A 48 11.49 3.28 -19.10
N LEU A 49 10.30 3.88 -19.12
CA LEU A 49 9.40 3.89 -20.28
C LEU A 49 9.49 5.24 -20.98
N THR A 50 9.75 5.21 -22.29
CA THR A 50 9.75 6.40 -23.15
C THR A 50 8.73 6.24 -24.27
N ASN A 51 8.38 7.33 -24.96
CA ASN A 51 7.47 7.24 -26.11
C ASN A 51 8.07 6.37 -27.22
N GLU A 52 9.38 6.39 -27.43
CA GLU A 52 10.07 5.56 -28.42
C GLU A 52 9.95 4.06 -28.11
N LEU A 53 10.06 3.69 -26.82
CA LEU A 53 9.87 2.29 -26.40
C LEU A 53 8.42 1.83 -26.56
N LEU A 54 7.46 2.74 -26.42
CA LEU A 54 6.04 2.45 -26.45
C LEU A 54 5.38 2.68 -27.81
N GLN A 55 6.11 3.16 -28.82
CA GLN A 55 5.56 3.62 -30.12
C GLN A 55 4.80 2.55 -30.93
N HIS A 56 5.05 1.27 -30.65
CA HIS A 56 4.38 0.14 -31.32
C HIS A 56 3.31 -0.52 -30.45
N HIS A 57 3.06 0.00 -29.26
CA HIS A 57 2.00 -0.49 -28.38
C HIS A 57 0.71 0.28 -28.65
N SER A 58 -0.42 -0.40 -28.52
CA SER A 58 -1.72 0.27 -28.58
C SER A 58 -1.89 1.21 -27.39
N PRO A 59 -2.60 2.33 -27.55
CA PRO A 59 -3.06 3.11 -26.41
C PRO A 59 -4.12 2.34 -25.61
N PHE A 60 -4.58 2.93 -24.51
CA PHE A 60 -5.79 2.44 -23.86
C PHE A 60 -6.99 2.61 -24.80
N ASP A 61 -7.49 1.52 -25.37
CA ASP A 61 -8.56 1.48 -26.35
C ASP A 61 -9.70 0.53 -25.90
N GLU A 62 -10.69 0.34 -26.77
CA GLU A 62 -11.82 -0.55 -26.49
C GLU A 62 -11.39 -2.01 -26.31
N HIS A 63 -10.33 -2.46 -27.00
CA HIS A 63 -9.82 -3.81 -26.83
C HIS A 63 -9.20 -4.01 -25.45
N LEU A 64 -8.41 -3.06 -24.98
CA LEU A 64 -7.86 -3.09 -23.62
C LEU A 64 -8.97 -3.00 -22.56
N PHE A 65 -9.99 -2.17 -22.77
CA PHE A 65 -11.15 -2.11 -21.89
C PHE A 65 -11.85 -3.47 -21.80
N ASN A 66 -12.14 -4.10 -22.93
CA ASN A 66 -12.80 -5.41 -22.95
C ASN A 66 -11.96 -6.47 -22.21
N MET A 67 -10.65 -6.46 -22.40
CA MET A 67 -9.75 -7.35 -21.66
C MET A 67 -9.79 -7.12 -20.15
N LEU A 68 -9.82 -5.86 -19.72
CA LEU A 68 -9.92 -5.49 -18.32
C LEU A 68 -11.28 -5.89 -17.73
N ASN A 69 -12.37 -5.68 -18.48
CA ASN A 69 -13.72 -6.06 -18.07
C ASN A 69 -13.84 -7.57 -17.90
N GLU A 70 -13.42 -8.36 -18.90
CA GLU A 70 -13.41 -9.82 -18.84
C GLU A 70 -12.51 -10.36 -17.71
N PHE A 71 -11.37 -9.70 -17.45
CA PHE A 71 -10.52 -10.05 -16.31
C PHE A 71 -11.28 -9.88 -14.97
N ILE A 72 -12.06 -8.81 -14.82
CA ILE A 72 -12.83 -8.51 -13.60
C ILE A 72 -14.03 -9.44 -13.46
N GLU A 73 -14.77 -9.68 -14.53
CA GLU A 73 -15.96 -10.56 -14.53
C GLU A 73 -15.62 -12.01 -14.15
N ARG A 74 -14.36 -12.42 -14.36
CA ARG A 74 -13.85 -13.72 -13.90
C ARG A 74 -13.53 -13.80 -12.40
N LEU A 75 -13.53 -12.68 -11.68
CA LEU A 75 -13.24 -12.63 -10.25
C LEU A 75 -14.52 -12.82 -9.43
N PRO A 76 -14.45 -13.43 -8.24
CA PRO A 76 -15.56 -13.42 -7.30
C PRO A 76 -15.96 -12.00 -6.89
N GLN A 77 -17.27 -11.74 -6.90
CA GLN A 77 -17.83 -10.42 -6.62
C GLN A 77 -18.19 -10.25 -5.14
N PRO A 78 -18.17 -9.02 -4.59
CA PRO A 78 -17.77 -7.76 -5.25
C PRO A 78 -16.24 -7.57 -5.35
N VAL A 79 -15.78 -6.86 -6.39
CA VAL A 79 -14.37 -6.49 -6.56
C VAL A 79 -14.07 -5.10 -5.99
N CYS A 80 -12.98 -4.99 -5.23
CA CYS A 80 -12.45 -3.73 -4.71
C CYS A 80 -11.07 -3.43 -5.30
N PHE A 81 -10.93 -2.30 -6.00
CA PHE A 81 -9.63 -1.80 -6.45
C PHE A 81 -8.88 -1.12 -5.31
N ILE A 82 -7.61 -1.48 -5.15
CA ILE A 82 -6.75 -0.92 -4.13
C ILE A 82 -5.50 -0.38 -4.80
N ALA A 83 -5.24 0.91 -4.59
CA ALA A 83 -4.05 1.60 -5.06
C ALA A 83 -3.54 2.55 -3.99
N HIS A 84 -2.22 2.81 -3.99
CA HIS A 84 -1.59 3.67 -3.01
C HIS A 84 -1.59 5.11 -3.50
N ASN A 85 -2.32 6.01 -2.81
CA ASN A 85 -2.70 7.34 -3.31
C ASN A 85 -3.65 7.27 -4.52
N GLY A 86 -4.42 6.17 -4.63
CA GLY A 86 -5.25 5.87 -5.78
C GLY A 86 -6.34 6.90 -6.06
N LEU A 87 -6.97 7.47 -5.02
CA LEU A 87 -8.03 8.48 -5.17
C LEU A 87 -7.51 9.80 -5.79
N ARG A 88 -6.21 10.03 -5.74
CA ARG A 88 -5.56 11.23 -6.30
C ARG A 88 -4.70 10.93 -7.53
N PHE A 89 -4.60 9.67 -7.95
CA PHE A 89 -3.72 9.28 -9.04
C PHE A 89 -4.33 8.17 -9.91
N ASP A 90 -4.17 6.91 -9.54
CA ASP A 90 -4.52 5.76 -10.38
C ASP A 90 -6.00 5.77 -10.82
N PHE A 91 -6.93 5.99 -9.88
CA PHE A 91 -8.35 5.91 -10.18
C PHE A 91 -8.80 7.07 -11.08
N PRO A 92 -8.44 8.35 -10.81
CA PRO A 92 -8.70 9.44 -11.76
C PRO A 92 -8.07 9.25 -13.16
N VAL A 93 -6.87 8.66 -13.25
CA VAL A 93 -6.22 8.36 -14.55
C VAL A 93 -7.04 7.32 -15.30
N ILE A 94 -7.41 6.20 -14.66
CA ILE A 94 -8.24 5.17 -15.29
C ILE A 94 -9.60 5.75 -15.72
N GLN A 95 -10.22 6.59 -14.87
CA GLN A 95 -11.47 7.28 -15.22
C GLN A 95 -11.32 8.20 -16.45
N ALA A 96 -10.18 8.88 -16.59
CA ALA A 96 -9.90 9.70 -17.78
C ALA A 96 -9.74 8.85 -19.05
N GLU A 97 -9.10 7.69 -18.93
CA GLU A 97 -8.93 6.73 -20.03
C GLU A 97 -10.26 6.10 -20.46
N LEU A 98 -11.09 5.67 -19.51
CA LEU A 98 -12.45 5.16 -19.74
C LEU A 98 -13.35 6.20 -20.41
N TYR A 99 -13.36 7.43 -19.86
CA TYR A 99 -14.13 8.55 -20.41
C TYR A 99 -13.78 8.82 -21.88
N ARG A 100 -12.50 8.67 -22.26
CA ARG A 100 -12.03 8.95 -23.61
C ARG A 100 -12.59 7.98 -24.66
N ILE A 101 -12.89 6.75 -24.26
CA ILE A 101 -13.43 5.71 -25.13
C ILE A 101 -14.93 5.48 -24.91
N ASP A 102 -15.59 6.38 -24.17
CA ASP A 102 -17.02 6.30 -23.84
C ASP A 102 -17.41 4.95 -23.18
N LYS A 103 -16.58 4.51 -22.24
CA LYS A 103 -16.83 3.30 -21.44
C LYS A 103 -16.90 3.64 -19.96
N GLU A 104 -17.58 2.78 -19.21
CA GLU A 104 -17.60 2.76 -17.76
C GLU A 104 -17.42 1.33 -17.28
N LEU A 105 -16.87 1.16 -16.08
CA LEU A 105 -16.79 -0.16 -15.46
C LEU A 105 -18.11 -0.54 -14.78
N PRO A 106 -18.35 -1.84 -14.53
CA PRO A 106 -19.53 -2.30 -13.81
C PRO A 106 -19.77 -1.58 -12.47
N ALA A 107 -21.03 -1.26 -12.18
CA ALA A 107 -21.42 -0.49 -11.00
C ALA A 107 -21.16 -1.18 -9.65
N HIS A 108 -20.80 -2.47 -9.65
CA HIS A 108 -20.45 -3.20 -8.43
C HIS A 108 -18.99 -3.02 -8.02
N ILE A 109 -18.17 -2.36 -8.84
CA ILE A 109 -16.77 -2.12 -8.52
C ILE A 109 -16.62 -0.96 -7.54
N VAL A 110 -15.99 -1.26 -6.41
CA VAL A 110 -15.60 -0.27 -5.42
C VAL A 110 -14.09 -0.07 -5.44
N CYS A 111 -13.61 0.99 -4.78
CA CYS A 111 -12.19 1.26 -4.65
C CYS A 111 -11.84 1.85 -3.29
N ALA A 112 -10.62 1.59 -2.82
CA ALA A 112 -10.10 2.11 -1.56
C ALA A 112 -8.65 2.59 -1.73
N ASP A 113 -8.31 3.69 -1.06
CA ASP A 113 -6.96 4.26 -1.08
C ASP A 113 -6.13 3.75 0.09
N SER A 114 -5.12 2.94 -0.20
CA SER A 114 -4.26 2.35 0.83
C SER A 114 -3.46 3.41 1.59
N LEU A 115 -3.18 4.58 1.00
CA LEU A 115 -2.51 5.68 1.70
C LEU A 115 -3.32 6.15 2.91
N SER A 116 -4.63 6.34 2.72
CA SER A 116 -5.55 6.74 3.79
C SER A 116 -5.70 5.63 4.83
N GLY A 117 -5.79 4.36 4.39
CA GLY A 117 -5.84 3.21 5.28
C GLY A 117 -4.60 3.08 6.16
N PHE A 118 -3.41 3.11 5.56
CA PHE A 118 -2.15 3.04 6.30
C PHE A 118 -1.99 4.20 7.27
N ARG A 119 -2.35 5.43 6.88
CA ARG A 119 -2.34 6.57 7.81
C ARG A 119 -3.23 6.32 9.02
N LYS A 120 -4.45 5.85 8.81
CA LYS A 120 -5.38 5.61 9.92
C LYS A 120 -4.89 4.49 10.83
N LEU A 121 -4.49 3.35 10.27
CA LEU A 121 -4.17 2.14 11.02
C LEU A 121 -2.81 2.23 11.73
N LEU A 122 -1.79 2.78 11.05
CA LEU A 122 -0.42 2.84 11.60
C LEU A 122 -0.16 4.08 12.47
N GLN A 123 -1.08 5.05 12.50
CA GLN A 123 -1.03 6.14 13.48
C GLN A 123 -1.82 5.82 14.75
N THR A 124 -2.78 4.89 14.70
CA THR A 124 -3.62 4.53 15.87
C THR A 124 -2.91 3.58 16.83
N THR A 125 -1.85 2.89 16.39
CA THR A 125 -0.94 2.10 17.23
C THR A 125 -0.19 2.93 18.30
N LYS A 126 -0.40 4.24 18.37
CA LYS A 126 0.16 5.15 19.38
C LYS A 126 -0.46 5.04 20.79
N HIS A 127 -1.58 4.32 20.96
CA HIS A 127 -2.36 4.38 22.23
C HIS A 127 -2.64 3.05 22.92
N VAL A 128 -2.15 1.91 22.42
CA VAL A 128 -2.41 0.59 23.04
C VAL A 128 -1.09 -0.06 23.42
N GLU A 129 -0.48 0.41 24.51
CA GLU A 129 0.49 -0.33 25.32
C GLU A 129 0.70 0.43 26.66
N VAL A 130 -0.25 0.25 27.59
CA VAL A 130 0.02 0.42 29.03
C VAL A 130 -0.77 -0.67 29.77
N GLU A 131 -0.13 -1.80 30.02
CA GLU A 131 -0.39 -2.59 31.22
C GLU A 131 0.93 -2.76 31.96
N THR A 132 1.16 -1.88 32.92
CA THR A 132 2.22 -2.02 33.93
C THR A 132 1.80 -3.06 34.99
N PRO A 133 2.59 -4.10 35.29
CA PRO A 133 2.39 -4.88 36.49
C PRO A 133 2.85 -4.10 37.72
N ARG A 134 2.05 -4.23 38.78
CA ARG A 134 2.16 -3.56 40.07
C ARG A 134 3.47 -3.85 40.81
N SER A 135 3.86 -2.84 41.58
CA SER A 135 4.95 -2.76 42.55
C SER A 135 4.93 -3.84 43.63
N ILE A 136 6.13 -4.31 44.02
CA ILE A 136 6.42 -4.81 45.36
C ILE A 136 7.70 -4.11 45.87
N GLU A 137 7.57 -3.49 47.04
CA GLU A 137 8.56 -2.69 47.78
C GLU A 137 9.71 -3.57 48.34
N ALA A 138 10.96 -3.14 48.15
CA ALA A 138 11.87 -2.52 49.14
C ALA A 138 12.67 -3.49 50.03
N SER A 139 14.00 -3.29 50.04
CA SER A 139 14.85 -3.41 51.25
C SER A 139 16.18 -2.68 51.03
N GLU A 140 16.54 -1.86 52.01
CA GLU A 140 17.66 -0.92 52.05
C GLU A 140 19.00 -1.56 52.46
N SER A 141 20.10 -0.94 52.03
CA SER A 141 21.30 -0.58 52.84
C SER A 141 22.44 -0.15 51.90
N CYS A 142 23.46 0.65 52.26
CA CYS A 142 23.63 1.86 53.05
C CYS A 142 25.05 2.39 52.73
N LEU A 143 25.25 3.72 52.79
CA LEU A 143 26.50 4.48 53.07
C LEU A 143 27.42 5.00 51.92
N ASN A 144 27.43 6.34 51.85
CA ASN A 144 28.54 7.31 51.79
C ASN A 144 29.45 7.43 50.54
N SER A 145 29.34 8.56 49.83
CA SER A 145 30.31 9.68 49.96
C SER A 145 30.02 10.78 48.94
N SER A 146 30.10 12.01 49.40
CA SER A 146 29.93 13.27 48.70
C SER A 146 31.03 13.56 47.68
N HIS A 147 30.65 13.86 46.42
CA HIS A 147 31.25 14.93 45.60
C HIS A 147 30.30 15.30 44.45
N GLN A 148 29.85 16.54 44.43
CA GLN A 148 29.16 17.15 43.28
C GLN A 148 30.21 17.43 42.19
N VAL A 149 29.91 17.08 40.92
CA VAL A 149 30.00 17.95 39.74
C VAL A 149 29.69 17.15 38.45
N ARG A 150 28.65 17.62 37.74
CA ARG A 150 28.24 17.35 36.34
C ARG A 150 28.27 15.90 35.84
N LYS A 151 27.19 15.15 36.15
CA LYS A 151 26.74 14.07 35.25
C LYS A 151 26.15 14.70 33.99
N ARG A 152 26.91 14.66 32.90
CA ARG A 152 26.37 14.73 31.55
C ARG A 152 25.45 13.51 31.41
N LEU A 153 24.14 13.70 31.48
CA LEU A 153 23.18 12.66 31.16
C LEU A 153 23.37 12.36 29.67
N SER A 154 24.12 11.30 29.37
CA SER A 154 23.97 10.59 28.11
C SER A 154 22.55 10.04 28.12
N PHE A 155 21.62 10.82 27.58
CA PHE A 155 20.29 10.36 27.26
C PHE A 155 20.44 9.37 26.11
N SER A 156 20.76 8.12 26.44
CA SER A 156 20.55 6.97 25.57
C SER A 156 19.04 6.82 25.42
N SER A 157 18.50 7.59 24.48
CA SER A 157 17.11 7.56 24.04
C SER A 157 16.82 6.27 23.27
N GLU A 158 16.99 5.12 23.91
CA GLU A 158 16.50 3.85 23.39
C GLU A 158 15.01 3.71 23.72
N ASN A 159 14.19 4.56 23.08
CA ASN A 159 12.81 4.28 22.72
C ASN A 159 12.23 5.45 21.91
N SER A 160 12.76 5.67 20.71
CA SER A 160 12.05 6.47 19.71
C SER A 160 10.84 5.67 19.23
N LEU A 161 9.65 6.05 19.72
CA LEU A 161 8.35 5.62 19.21
C LEU A 161 8.42 5.55 17.67
N GLN A 162 8.43 4.34 17.09
CA GLN A 162 8.64 4.17 15.65
C GLN A 162 7.39 4.64 14.91
N ILE A 163 7.35 5.93 14.58
CA ILE A 163 6.32 6.55 13.75
C ILE A 163 6.76 6.44 12.30
N VAL A 164 5.88 5.98 11.40
CA VAL A 164 6.15 6.06 9.97
C VAL A 164 6.30 7.54 9.57
N PRO A 165 7.50 8.01 9.19
CA PRO A 165 7.75 9.45 9.03
C PRO A 165 7.01 10.02 7.81
N ARG A 166 6.83 9.18 6.79
CA ARG A 166 6.15 9.47 5.54
C ARG A 166 5.35 8.24 5.16
N PHE A 167 4.22 8.45 4.50
CA PHE A 167 3.41 7.35 4.00
C PHE A 167 3.60 7.18 2.50
N THR A 168 4.85 7.23 2.01
CA THR A 168 5.09 6.68 0.68
C THR A 168 5.05 5.17 0.76
N LEU A 169 4.79 4.48 -0.35
CA LEU A 169 4.76 3.03 -0.36
C LEU A 169 6.07 2.43 0.18
N ASN A 170 7.21 2.97 -0.24
CA ASN A 170 8.53 2.53 0.22
C ASN A 170 8.71 2.69 1.74
N ASP A 171 8.20 3.77 2.32
CA ASP A 171 8.32 4.01 3.76
C ASP A 171 7.42 3.08 4.58
N VAL A 172 6.19 2.86 4.10
CA VAL A 172 5.26 1.89 4.72
C VAL A 172 5.83 0.48 4.62
N TYR A 173 6.36 0.10 3.46
CA TYR A 173 6.99 -1.20 3.22
C TYR A 173 8.15 -1.44 4.19
N ARG A 174 9.11 -0.50 4.30
CA ARG A 174 10.21 -0.58 5.27
C ARG A 174 9.72 -0.69 6.70
N PHE A 175 8.68 0.07 7.04
CA PHE A 175 8.14 0.08 8.40
C PHE A 175 7.50 -1.26 8.78
N LEU A 176 6.65 -1.81 7.91
CA LEU A 176 5.88 -3.02 8.16
C LEU A 176 6.69 -4.30 8.03
N LEU A 177 7.61 -4.35 7.05
CA LEU A 177 8.31 -5.57 6.66
C LEU A 177 9.77 -5.60 7.08
N LYS A 178 10.32 -4.47 7.54
CA LYS A 178 11.73 -4.32 7.92
C LYS A 178 12.69 -4.75 6.78
N LYS A 179 12.25 -4.58 5.53
CA LYS A 179 12.98 -4.87 4.29
C LYS A 179 13.07 -3.60 3.45
N ASP A 180 14.13 -3.47 2.67
CA ASP A 180 14.19 -2.43 1.63
C ASP A 180 13.37 -2.84 0.39
N PRO A 181 12.62 -1.91 -0.22
CA PRO A 181 11.90 -2.18 -1.45
C PRO A 181 12.90 -2.42 -2.60
N VAL A 182 12.67 -3.48 -3.37
CA VAL A 182 13.54 -3.86 -4.50
C VAL A 182 12.95 -3.32 -5.81
N ASN A 183 13.72 -2.49 -6.53
CA ASN A 183 13.37 -1.97 -7.85
C ASN A 183 12.01 -1.25 -7.92
N SER A 184 11.88 -0.14 -7.18
CA SER A 184 10.71 0.74 -7.26
C SER A 184 10.51 1.27 -8.68
N HIS A 185 9.26 1.53 -9.08
CA HIS A 185 8.83 2.17 -10.34
C HIS A 185 8.53 1.24 -11.53
N CYS A 186 8.38 -0.07 -11.28
CA CYS A 186 7.69 -0.97 -12.20
C CYS A 186 6.29 -1.29 -11.64
N ALA A 187 5.24 -1.17 -12.46
CA ALA A 187 3.85 -1.34 -12.01
C ALA A 187 3.61 -2.66 -11.27
N GLU A 188 4.21 -3.76 -11.73
CA GLU A 188 4.06 -5.07 -11.09
C GLU A 188 4.77 -5.12 -9.73
N LYS A 189 5.98 -4.56 -9.61
CA LYS A 189 6.78 -4.60 -8.39
C LYS A 189 6.20 -3.68 -7.32
N ASP A 190 5.83 -2.47 -7.69
CA ASP A 190 5.17 -1.52 -6.79
C ASP A 190 3.84 -2.13 -6.28
N PHE A 191 3.09 -2.80 -7.16
CA PHE A 191 1.91 -3.54 -6.74
C PHE A 191 2.24 -4.66 -5.74
N LEU A 192 3.26 -5.48 -5.99
CA LEU A 192 3.63 -6.58 -5.09
C LEU A 192 4.04 -6.05 -3.71
N SER A 193 4.82 -4.96 -3.66
CA SER A 193 5.15 -4.29 -2.40
C SER A 193 3.90 -3.80 -1.65
N LEU A 194 2.90 -3.27 -2.37
CA LEU A 194 1.62 -2.90 -1.78
C LEU A 194 0.86 -4.12 -1.26
N LEU A 195 0.82 -5.22 -2.01
CA LEU A 195 0.16 -6.45 -1.60
C LEU A 195 0.80 -7.04 -0.35
N GLU A 196 2.14 -7.07 -0.25
CA GLU A 196 2.84 -7.52 0.96
C GLU A 196 2.49 -6.67 2.18
N CYS A 197 2.38 -5.35 2.01
CA CYS A 197 1.94 -4.46 3.10
C CYS A 197 0.51 -4.79 3.54
N ILE A 198 -0.40 -5.03 2.60
CA ILE A 198 -1.80 -5.38 2.87
C ILE A 198 -1.89 -6.73 3.60
N VAL A 199 -1.16 -7.74 3.12
CA VAL A 199 -1.09 -9.07 3.74
C VAL A 199 -0.54 -8.96 5.16
N LYS A 200 0.53 -8.17 5.37
CA LYS A 200 1.10 -7.92 6.70
C LYS A 200 0.11 -7.27 7.66
N MET A 201 -0.74 -6.37 7.17
CA MET A 201 -1.79 -5.73 7.97
C MET A 201 -3.00 -6.65 8.21
N GLY A 202 -3.26 -7.58 7.30
CA GLY A 202 -4.30 -8.60 7.41
C GLY A 202 -5.68 -8.02 7.69
N GLN A 203 -6.34 -8.58 8.71
CA GLN A 203 -7.74 -8.28 9.06
C GLN A 203 -7.99 -6.79 9.33
N SER A 204 -7.02 -6.12 9.96
CA SER A 204 -7.16 -4.69 10.31
C SER A 204 -7.31 -3.80 9.07
N PHE A 205 -6.65 -4.15 7.97
CA PHE A 205 -6.74 -3.42 6.72
C PHE A 205 -7.99 -3.79 5.92
N THR A 206 -8.35 -5.08 5.85
CA THR A 206 -9.56 -5.51 5.15
C THR A 206 -10.82 -4.95 5.79
N ASP A 207 -10.91 -4.94 7.13
CA ASP A 207 -12.03 -4.30 7.86
C ASP A 207 -12.09 -2.79 7.63
N TRP A 208 -10.94 -2.15 7.44
CA TRP A 208 -10.89 -0.74 7.09
C TRP A 208 -11.42 -0.51 5.67
N VAL A 209 -11.03 -1.35 4.70
CA VAL A 209 -11.54 -1.30 3.33
C VAL A 209 -13.06 -1.46 3.30
N ASP A 210 -13.60 -2.47 4.01
CA ASP A 210 -15.04 -2.75 4.06
C ASP A 210 -15.86 -1.52 4.53
N LYS A 211 -15.27 -0.66 5.37
CA LYS A 211 -15.91 0.56 5.92
C LYS A 211 -15.68 1.82 5.10
N ASN A 212 -14.64 1.87 4.27
CA ASN A 212 -14.14 3.11 3.64
C ASN A 212 -14.09 3.05 2.11
N ALA A 213 -14.36 1.90 1.49
CA ALA A 213 -14.42 1.79 0.05
C ALA A 213 -15.54 2.68 -0.52
N VAL A 214 -15.28 3.28 -1.68
CA VAL A 214 -16.22 4.13 -2.40
C VAL A 214 -16.49 3.56 -3.79
N GLN A 215 -17.62 3.92 -4.40
CA GLN A 215 -17.97 3.52 -5.75
C GLN A 215 -16.91 3.99 -6.74
N PHE A 216 -16.33 3.09 -7.56
CA PHE A 216 -15.25 3.46 -8.48
C PHE A 216 -15.72 4.51 -9.50
N ASN A 217 -16.93 4.36 -10.03
CA ASN A 217 -17.52 5.31 -10.99
C ASN A 217 -17.87 6.68 -10.37
N SER A 218 -17.81 6.83 -9.04
CA SER A 218 -17.97 8.14 -8.39
C SER A 218 -16.69 8.98 -8.37
N VAL A 219 -15.54 8.38 -8.71
CA VAL A 219 -14.25 9.07 -8.74
C VAL A 219 -14.19 10.01 -9.93
N LYS A 220 -13.82 11.27 -9.69
CA LYS A 220 -13.65 12.25 -10.76
C LYS A 220 -12.42 11.90 -11.61
N LYS A 221 -12.58 11.91 -12.93
CA LYS A 221 -11.48 11.77 -13.87
C LYS A 221 -10.39 12.84 -13.67
N MET A 222 -9.16 12.50 -14.02
CA MET A 222 -8.06 13.45 -14.09
C MET A 222 -8.29 14.43 -15.25
N GLY A 223 -7.96 15.70 -15.02
CA GLY A 223 -8.08 16.79 -16.01
C GLY A 223 -6.95 16.81 -17.03
#